data_AF-A0A3E0R1U0-F1
#
_entry.id   AF-A0A3E0R1U0-F1
#
_cell.length_a   1.000
_cell.length_b   1.000
_cell.length_c   1.000
_cell.angle_alpha   90.00
_cell.angle_beta   90.00
_cell.angle_gamma   90.00
#
_symmetry.space_group_name_H-M   'P 1'
#
loop_
_entity.id
_entity.type
_entity.pdbx_description
1 polymer ?
#
loop_
_entity_poly.entity_id
_entity_poly.type
_entity_poly.pdbx_seq_one_letter_code
_entity_poly.pdbx_strand_id
1 'polypeptide(L)' 'MPGCKKKKKLNVHHIERWADAAHLRYETFNMITLCRECHDSIKDKESHYVPLFQDLVRKNENNKRH' A
#
# COMPACT_ATOMS: atom_id res chain seq x y z
N MET A 1 -5.86 -5.26 3.40
CA MET A 1 -6.47 -4.59 4.55
C MET A 1 -5.58 -4.71 5.75
N PRO A 2 -5.51 -3.67 6.59
CA PRO A 2 -4.78 -3.71 7.84
C PRO A 2 -5.24 -4.90 8.70
N GLY A 3 -4.31 -5.59 9.35
CA GLY A 3 -4.62 -6.76 10.18
C GLY A 3 -4.90 -8.07 9.41
N CYS A 4 -4.86 -8.06 8.08
CA CYS A 4 -4.96 -9.30 7.30
C CYS A 4 -3.76 -10.21 7.58
N LYS A 5 -4.02 -11.43 8.08
CA LYS A 5 -2.98 -12.42 8.45
C LYS A 5 -2.52 -13.31 7.29
N LYS A 6 -2.98 -13.06 6.05
CA LYS A 6 -2.61 -13.87 4.88
C LYS A 6 -1.16 -13.60 4.48
N LYS A 7 -0.36 -14.68 4.41
CA LYS A 7 1.07 -14.64 4.06
C LYS A 7 1.39 -15.20 2.66
N LYS A 8 0.37 -15.53 1.88
CA LYS A 8 0.50 -16.12 0.53
C LYS A 8 -0.15 -15.20 -0.51
N LYS A 9 0.27 -15.32 -1.78
CA LYS A 9 -0.24 -14.55 -2.93
C LYS A 9 -0.17 -13.04 -2.64
N LEU A 10 1.02 -12.56 -2.32
CA LEU A 10 1.27 -11.16 -2.00
C LEU A 10 1.55 -10.37 -3.28
N ASN A 11 0.97 -9.18 -3.37
CA ASN A 11 1.17 -8.22 -4.45
C ASN A 11 1.62 -6.89 -3.86
N VAL A 12 2.41 -6.14 -4.63
CA VAL A 12 2.68 -4.72 -4.35
C VAL A 12 1.51 -3.91 -4.87
N HIS A 13 0.98 -3.03 -4.01
CA HIS A 13 0.01 -2.02 -4.36
C HIS A 13 0.67 -0.65 -4.31
N HIS A 14 0.49 0.16 -5.37
CA HIS A 14 0.86 1.57 -5.35
C HIS A 14 -0.22 2.38 -4.65
N ILE A 15 0.15 3.14 -3.61
CA ILE A 15 -0.77 3.96 -2.81
C ILE A 15 -1.37 5.07 -3.68
N GLU A 16 -0.52 5.89 -4.28
CA GLU A 16 -0.88 6.75 -5.40
C GLU A 16 -0.83 5.93 -6.70
N ARG A 17 -1.88 6.00 -7.50
CA ARG A 17 -2.05 5.12 -8.67
C ARG A 17 -0.89 5.29 -9.66
N TRP A 18 -0.41 4.17 -10.19
CA TRP A 18 0.66 4.11 -11.19
C TRP A 18 0.45 5.02 -12.40
N ALA A 19 -0.81 5.15 -12.84
CA ALA A 19 -1.21 5.96 -13.98
C ALA A 19 -1.09 7.46 -13.71
N ASP A 20 -1.34 7.91 -12.48
CA ASP A 20 -1.45 9.33 -12.14
C ASP A 20 -0.13 9.90 -11.58
N ALA A 21 0.68 9.07 -10.91
CA ALA A 21 1.86 9.51 -10.19
C ALA A 21 3.16 8.91 -10.77
N ALA A 22 3.54 9.33 -11.97
CA ALA A 22 4.72 8.81 -12.66
C ALA A 22 6.02 8.97 -11.85
N HIS A 23 6.15 10.07 -11.09
CA HIS A 23 7.30 10.35 -10.23
C HIS A 23 7.36 9.48 -8.97
N LEU A 24 6.29 8.74 -8.63
CA LEU A 24 6.21 7.89 -7.44
C LEU A 24 6.25 6.38 -7.76
N ARG A 25 6.46 6.01 -9.03
CA ARG A 25 6.35 4.61 -9.50
C ARG A 25 7.31 3.65 -8.82
N TYR A 26 8.48 4.16 -8.43
CA TYR A 26 9.58 3.39 -7.84
C TYR A 26 9.84 3.76 -6.38
N GLU A 27 9.08 4.72 -5.84
CA GLU A 27 9.22 5.17 -4.47
C GLU A 27 8.64 4.14 -3.51
N THR A 28 9.48 3.60 -2.63
CA THR A 28 9.06 2.57 -1.66
C THR A 28 8.01 3.09 -0.68
N PHE A 29 8.03 4.39 -0.38
CA PHE A 29 7.00 5.04 0.45
C PHE A 29 5.63 5.10 -0.24
N ASN A 30 5.57 4.90 -1.56
CA ASN A 30 4.35 4.82 -2.34
C ASN A 30 3.90 3.35 -2.57
N MET A 31 4.51 2.38 -1.90
CA MET A 31 4.22 0.97 -2.07
C MET A 31 3.78 0.33 -0.75
N ILE A 32 2.78 -0.55 -0.83
CA ILE A 32 2.36 -1.39 0.28
C ILE A 32 2.09 -2.83 -0.19
N THR A 33 2.54 -3.81 0.57
CA THR A 33 2.30 -5.22 0.27
C THR A 33 0.93 -5.66 0.78
N LEU A 34 0.10 -6.20 -0.11
CA LEU A 34 -1.23 -6.73 0.20
C LEU A 34 -1.36 -8.17 -0.29
N CYS A 35 -2.17 -8.99 0.37
CA CYS A 35 -2.58 -10.27 -0.23
C CYS A 35 -3.51 -10.01 -1.42
N ARG A 36 -3.59 -10.97 -2.35
CA ARG A 36 -4.38 -10.86 -3.59
C ARG A 36 -5.82 -10.39 -3.36
N GLU A 37 -6.52 -10.99 -2.41
CA GLU A 37 -7.91 -10.61 -2.12
C GLU A 37 -8.04 -9.18 -1.61
N CYS A 38 -7.11 -8.76 -0.74
CA CYS A 38 -7.08 -7.38 -0.27
C CYS A 38 -6.74 -6.41 -1.40
N HIS A 39 -5.80 -6.78 -2.26
CA HIS A 39 -5.41 -6.00 -3.42
C HIS A 39 -6.57 -5.84 -4.42
N ASP A 40 -7.35 -6.89 -4.64
CA ASP A 40 -8.48 -6.84 -5.56
C ASP A 40 -9.68 -6.09 -4.96
N SER A 41 -9.88 -6.16 -3.63
CA SER A 41 -11.01 -5.50 -2.93
C SER A 41 -10.98 -3.97 -2.93
N ILE A 42 -9.82 -3.37 -3.20
CA ILE A 42 -9.60 -1.91 -3.18
C ILE A 42 -9.62 -1.28 -4.56
N LYS A 43 -9.68 -2.09 -5.61
CA LYS A 43 -9.75 -1.59 -6.98
C LYS A 43 -10.95 -0.64 -7.13
N ASP A 44 -10.73 0.45 -7.84
CA ASP A 44 -11.72 1.52 -8.08
C ASP A 44 -12.15 2.28 -6.80
N LYS A 45 -11.45 2.05 -5.68
CA LYS A 45 -11.66 2.70 -4.38
C LYS A 45 -10.34 3.20 -3.78
N GLU A 46 -9.28 3.28 -4.58
CA GLU A 46 -7.91 3.52 -4.10
C GLU A 46 -7.80 4.82 -3.30
N SER A 47 -8.43 5.88 -3.79
CA SER A 47 -8.44 7.21 -3.15
C SER A 47 -8.97 7.18 -1.71
N HIS A 48 -9.92 6.29 -1.39
CA HIS A 48 -10.45 6.16 -0.02
C HIS A 48 -9.44 5.54 0.95
N TYR A 49 -8.47 4.78 0.44
CA TYR A 49 -7.48 4.07 1.24
C TYR A 49 -6.13 4.79 1.32
N VAL A 50 -5.90 5.81 0.49
CA VAL A 50 -4.64 6.59 0.49
C VAL A 50 -4.24 7.07 1.89
N PRO A 51 -5.09 7.77 2.67
CA PRO A 51 -4.69 8.27 3.99
C PRO A 51 -4.29 7.15 4.95
N LEU A 52 -5.04 6.04 4.91
CA LEU A 52 -4.78 4.86 5.74
C LEU A 52 -3.44 4.20 5.38
N PHE A 53 -3.15 4.01 4.09
CA PHE A 53 -1.91 3.37 3.66
C PHE A 53 -0.68 4.25 3.90
N GLN A 54 -0.80 5.57 3.69
CA GLN A 54 0.26 6.51 4.02
C GLN A 54 0.60 6.49 5.52
N ASP A 55 -0.40 6.46 6.41
CA ASP A 55 -0.18 6.36 7.85
C ASP A 55 0.54 5.05 8.23
N LEU A 56 0.14 3.91 7.65
CA LEU A 56 0.81 2.63 7.90
C LEU A 56 2.27 2.59 7.43
N VAL A 57 2.55 3.13 6.24
CA VAL A 57 3.93 3.21 5.74
C VAL A 57 4.77 4.10 6.65
N ARG A 58 4.28 5.28 7.03
CA ARG A 58 4.97 6.19 7.96
C ARG A 58 5.27 5.54 9.31
N LYS A 59 4.31 4.82 9.89
CA LYS A 59 4.50 4.06 11.14
C LYS A 59 5.59 3.01 10.99
N ASN A 60 5.60 2.27 9.89
CA ASN A 60 6.63 1.26 9.63
C ASN A 60 8.02 1.88 9.47
N GLU A 61 8.14 3.01 8.78
CA GLU A 61 9.42 3.73 8.65
C GLU A 61 9.93 4.27 9.99
N ASN A 62 9.05 4.80 10.84
CA ASN A 62 9.43 5.25 12.18
C ASN A 62 9.90 4.09 13.07
N ASN A 63 9.24 2.92 12.96
CA ASN A 63 9.62 1.72 13.71
C ASN A 63 10.98 1.14 13.27
N LYS A 64 11.42 1.34 12.03
CA LYS A 64 12.75 0.91 11.56
C LYS A 64 13.90 1.78 12.08
N ARG A 65 13.60 2.98 12.57
CA ARG A 65 14.61 3.95 13.03
C ARG A 65 14.97 3.78 14.51
N HIS A 66 14.35 2.84 15.20
CA HIS A 66 14.62 2.43 16.58
C HIS A 66 15.12 0.99 16.59
#